data_AF-A0A362X4V8-F1
#
_entry.id   AF-A0A362X4V8-F1
#
_cell.length_a   1.000
_cell.length_b   1.000
_cell.length_c   1.000
_cell.angle_alpha   90.00
_cell.angle_beta   90.00
_cell.angle_gamma   90.00
#
_symmetry.space_group_name_H-M   'P 1'
#
loop_
_entity.id
_entity.type
_entity.pdbx_description
1 polymer ?
#
loop_
_entity_poly.entity_id
_entity_poly.type
_entity_poly.pdbx_seq_one_letter_code
_entity_poly.pdbx_strand_id
1 'polypeptide(L)'
;MNAGLEHNEKQKVIGALRSATHKLIKQLQQDKIVSLLEFNELCKIAYKDDVWLGAISKLNYDYRDYSFLDVKINCKYLGSKFKVRFYMGPPAPTHNERPHIAHNLMVEEVDNI
;
A
#
# COMPACT_ATOMS: atom_id res chain seq x y z
N MET A 1 -10.34 20.58 19.61
CA MET A 1 -9.37 19.86 18.76
C MET A 1 -9.66 20.23 17.32
N ASN A 2 -8.62 20.63 16.57
CA ASN A 2 -8.77 21.27 15.26
C ASN A 2 -8.94 20.20 14.17
N ALA A 3 -10.18 19.96 13.73
CA ALA A 3 -10.50 18.97 12.69
C ALA A 3 -9.69 19.15 11.38
N GLY A 4 -9.23 20.36 11.09
CA GLY A 4 -8.38 20.66 9.93
C GLY A 4 -6.95 20.12 10.04
N LEU A 5 -6.39 20.02 11.26
CA LEU A 5 -5.06 19.43 11.48
C LEU A 5 -5.11 17.91 11.27
N GLU A 6 -6.13 17.25 11.81
CA GLU A 6 -6.35 15.80 11.65
C GLU A 6 -6.60 15.42 10.19
N HIS A 7 -7.34 16.24 9.42
CA HIS A 7 -7.57 15.99 7.99
C HIS A 7 -6.27 16.05 7.17
N ASN A 8 -5.42 17.04 7.43
CA ASN A 8 -4.14 17.20 6.71
C ASN A 8 -3.17 16.05 7.03
N GLU A 9 -3.05 15.65 8.29
CA GLU A 9 -2.24 14.50 8.70
C GLU A 9 -2.73 13.20 8.04
N LYS A 10 -4.05 13.01 7.99
CA LYS A 10 -4.65 11.85 7.32
C LYS A 10 -4.34 11.80 5.82
N GLN A 11 -4.41 12.94 5.12
CA GLN A 11 -4.02 12.98 3.71
C GLN A 11 -2.53 12.68 3.51
N LYS A 12 -1.66 13.11 4.44
CA LYS A 12 -0.24 12.71 4.42
C LYS A 12 -0.07 11.20 4.56
N VAL A 13 -0.80 10.56 5.47
CA VAL A 13 -0.77 9.09 5.65
C VAL A 13 -1.22 8.37 4.37
N ILE A 14 -2.33 8.80 3.76
CA ILE A 14 -2.82 8.24 2.49
C ILE A 14 -1.76 8.42 1.39
N GLY A 15 -1.15 9.60 1.30
CA GLY A 15 -0.07 9.89 0.36
C GLY A 15 1.15 8.99 0.55
N ALA A 16 1.57 8.77 1.80
CA ALA A 16 2.67 7.88 2.14
C ALA A 16 2.38 6.41 1.78
N LEU A 17 1.17 5.93 2.09
CA LEU A 17 0.71 4.59 1.72
C LEU A 17 0.69 4.39 0.20
N ARG A 18 0.16 5.36 -0.57
CA ARG A 18 0.17 5.31 -2.04
C ARG A 18 1.59 5.26 -2.58
N SER A 19 2.46 6.15 -2.11
CA SER A 19 3.86 6.21 -2.55
C SER A 19 4.61 4.91 -2.28
N ALA A 20 4.50 4.38 -1.04
CA ALA A 20 5.11 3.11 -0.67
C ALA A 20 4.55 1.95 -1.48
N THR A 21 3.25 1.93 -1.74
CA THR A 21 2.61 0.88 -2.54
C THR A 21 3.09 0.90 -3.99
N HIS A 22 3.27 2.07 -4.61
CA HIS A 22 3.87 2.15 -5.95
C HIS A 22 5.30 1.60 -5.98
N LYS A 23 6.10 1.84 -4.93
CA LYS A 23 7.45 1.24 -4.82
C LYS A 23 7.38 -0.27 -4.64
N LEU A 24 6.45 -0.77 -3.81
CA LEU A 24 6.21 -2.19 -3.63
C LEU A 24 5.78 -2.86 -4.95
N ILE A 25 4.88 -2.25 -5.72
CA ILE A 25 4.49 -2.74 -7.06
C ILE A 25 5.72 -2.87 -7.97
N LYS A 26 6.60 -1.86 -8.00
CA LYS A 26 7.83 -1.95 -8.80
C LYS A 26 8.75 -3.08 -8.37
N GLN A 27 8.85 -3.38 -7.07
CA GLN A 27 9.63 -4.51 -6.58
C GLN A 27 8.98 -5.84 -7.00
N LEU A 28 7.65 -5.96 -6.89
CA LEU A 28 6.91 -7.14 -7.34
C LEU A 28 7.07 -7.38 -8.85
N GLN A 29 7.12 -6.34 -9.66
CA GLN A 29 7.39 -6.43 -11.11
C GLN A 29 8.80 -6.93 -11.44
N GLN A 30 9.71 -6.91 -10.47
CA GLN A 30 11.07 -7.44 -10.56
C GLN A 30 11.20 -8.79 -9.85
N ASP A 31 10.06 -9.47 -9.58
CA ASP A 31 9.98 -10.72 -8.84
C ASP A 31 10.56 -10.64 -7.41
N LYS A 32 10.53 -9.44 -6.80
CA LYS A 32 10.96 -9.21 -5.42
C LYS A 32 9.79 -9.03 -4.49
N ILE A 33 9.71 -9.89 -3.48
CA ILE A 33 8.76 -9.76 -2.38
C ILE A 33 9.30 -8.72 -1.40
N VAL A 34 8.43 -7.81 -0.96
CA VAL A 34 8.76 -6.79 0.03
C VAL A 34 8.27 -7.28 1.38
N SER A 35 9.16 -7.32 2.36
CA SER A 35 8.80 -7.65 3.74
C SER A 35 7.97 -6.53 4.38
N LEU A 36 7.28 -6.85 5.47
CA LEU A 36 6.56 -5.84 6.27
C LEU A 36 7.50 -4.74 6.80
N LEU A 37 8.74 -5.10 7.15
CA LEU A 37 9.74 -4.15 7.65
C LEU A 37 10.14 -3.16 6.56
N GLU A 38 10.54 -3.66 5.39
CA GLU A 38 10.91 -2.82 4.24
C GLU A 38 9.73 -1.93 3.82
N PHE A 39 8.50 -2.46 3.81
CA PHE A 39 7.34 -1.65 3.49
C PHE A 39 7.10 -0.51 4.49
N ASN A 40 7.29 -0.78 5.79
CA ASN A 40 7.24 0.27 6.83
C ASN A 40 8.30 1.36 6.61
N GLU A 41 9.51 0.99 6.21
CA GLU A 41 10.58 1.95 5.88
C GLU A 41 10.21 2.80 4.66
N LEU A 42 9.63 2.19 3.62
CA LEU A 42 9.14 2.92 2.45
C LEU A 42 8.07 3.95 2.82
N CYS A 43 7.15 3.60 3.73
CA CYS A 43 6.16 4.54 4.25
C CYS A 43 6.80 5.66 5.07
N LYS A 44 7.75 5.36 5.96
CA LYS A 44 8.46 6.35 6.76
C LYS A 44 9.19 7.38 5.88
N ILE A 45 9.90 6.90 4.86
CA ILE A 45 10.60 7.76 3.89
C ILE A 45 9.60 8.65 3.13
N ALA A 46 8.44 8.12 2.75
CA ALA A 46 7.43 8.87 2.02
C ALA A 46 6.70 9.91 2.88
N TYR A 47 6.54 9.65 4.18
CA TYR A 47 5.86 10.53 5.12
C TYR A 47 6.65 11.82 5.43
N LYS A 48 8.00 11.76 5.35
CA LYS A 48 8.94 12.90 5.49
C LYS A 48 8.96 13.64 6.84
N ASP A 49 8.05 13.34 7.76
CA ASP A 49 8.03 13.93 9.12
C ASP A 49 8.70 12.99 10.15
N ASP A 50 9.19 13.57 11.24
CA ASP A 50 10.01 12.89 12.27
C ASP A 50 9.32 11.71 12.97
N VAL A 51 7.98 11.69 12.99
CA VAL A 51 7.19 10.71 13.76
C VAL A 51 6.30 9.89 12.83
N TRP A 52 6.88 8.85 12.22
CA TRP A 52 6.13 7.71 11.68
C TRP A 52 5.99 6.65 12.77
N LEU A 53 4.89 6.67 13.51
CA LEU A 53 4.57 5.62 14.49
C LEU A 53 4.11 4.37 13.76
N GLY A 54 5.07 3.52 13.36
CA GLY A 54 4.94 2.15 12.83
C GLY A 54 3.51 1.64 12.64
N ALA A 55 2.81 2.19 11.66
CA ALA A 55 1.36 2.06 11.58
C ALA A 55 0.95 0.79 10.83
N ILE A 56 1.84 0.17 10.05
CA ILE A 56 1.51 -1.01 9.26
C ILE A 56 1.53 -2.26 10.14
N SER A 57 0.33 -2.70 10.49
CA SER A 57 0.08 -3.89 11.30
C SER A 57 0.06 -5.20 10.50
N LYS A 58 -0.13 -5.11 9.18
CA LYS A 58 -0.21 -6.29 8.31
C LYS A 58 0.15 -5.96 6.87
N LEU A 59 0.96 -6.81 6.25
CA LEU A 59 1.20 -6.87 4.81
C LEU A 59 1.01 -8.32 4.37
N ASN A 60 -0.04 -8.58 3.61
CA ASN A 60 -0.41 -9.92 3.17
C ASN A 60 -0.40 -10.01 1.65
N TYR A 61 0.21 -11.08 1.15
CA TYR A 61 0.20 -11.49 -0.25
C TYR A 61 -0.75 -12.69 -0.37
N ASP A 62 -1.82 -12.54 -1.13
CA ASP A 62 -2.89 -13.53 -1.28
C ASP A 62 -2.96 -13.96 -2.75
N TYR A 63 -2.57 -15.21 -3.02
CA TYR A 63 -2.59 -15.82 -4.34
C TYR A 63 -3.88 -16.63 -4.48
N ARG A 64 -5.01 -15.97 -4.77
CA ARG A 64 -6.31 -16.66 -4.82
C ARG A 64 -6.49 -17.58 -6.03
N ASP A 65 -5.78 -17.33 -7.14
CA ASP A 65 -6.00 -18.09 -8.40
C ASP A 65 -4.70 -18.42 -9.19
N TYR A 66 -3.53 -18.42 -8.54
CA TYR A 66 -2.19 -18.57 -9.16
C TYR A 66 -1.83 -17.59 -10.29
N SER A 67 -2.82 -16.83 -10.77
CA SER A 67 -2.78 -15.92 -11.90
C SER A 67 -2.71 -14.46 -11.45
N PHE A 68 -3.06 -14.19 -10.19
CA PHE A 68 -3.15 -12.84 -9.63
C PHE A 68 -2.65 -12.80 -8.18
N LEU A 69 -1.92 -11.73 -7.85
CA LEU A 69 -1.43 -11.43 -6.50
C LEU A 69 -2.24 -10.28 -5.90
N ASP A 70 -3.02 -10.60 -4.86
CA ASP A 70 -3.80 -9.64 -4.06
C ASP A 70 -2.91 -9.17 -2.89
N VAL A 71 -2.63 -7.87 -2.78
CA VAL A 71 -1.85 -7.34 -1.66
C VAL A 71 -2.74 -6.55 -0.71
N LYS A 72 -2.76 -6.95 0.56
CA LYS A 72 -3.57 -6.32 1.62
C LYS A 72 -2.66 -5.68 2.66
N ILE A 73 -2.80 -4.37 2.83
CA ILE A 73 -1.99 -3.57 3.76
C ILE A 73 -2.91 -2.97 4.81
N ASN A 74 -2.69 -3.24 6.09
CA ASN A 74 -3.48 -2.67 7.18
C ASN A 74 -2.64 -1.68 8.00
N CYS A 75 -2.99 -0.41 7.91
CA CYS A 75 -2.39 0.69 8.66
C CYS A 75 -3.29 1.08 9.84
N LYS A 76 -2.78 1.26 11.05
CA LYS A 76 -3.48 1.84 12.20
C LYS A 76 -2.82 3.17 12.57
N TYR A 77 -3.55 4.27 12.43
CA TYR A 77 -3.06 5.60 12.81
C TYR A 77 -4.20 6.39 13.46
N LEU A 78 -3.94 6.91 14.67
CA LEU A 78 -4.83 7.80 15.44
C LEU A 78 -6.34 7.53 15.24
N GLY A 79 -6.79 6.33 15.61
CA GLY A 79 -8.21 5.98 15.56
C GLY A 79 -8.74 5.49 14.19
N SER A 80 -7.96 5.57 13.12
CA SER A 80 -8.33 5.08 11.78
C SER A 80 -7.57 3.82 11.38
N LYS A 81 -8.25 2.92 10.65
CA LYS A 81 -7.62 1.82 9.93
C LYS A 81 -7.62 2.15 8.44
N PHE A 82 -6.52 1.91 7.73
CA PHE A 82 -6.47 2.00 6.27
C PHE A 82 -6.18 0.65 5.66
N LYS A 83 -6.85 0.36 4.54
CA LYS A 83 -6.65 -0.83 3.73
C LYS A 83 -6.21 -0.42 2.33
N VAL A 84 -5.05 -0.92 1.92
CA VAL A 84 -4.62 -0.84 0.51
C VAL A 84 -4.88 -2.17 -0.16
N ARG A 85 -5.45 -2.14 -1.38
CA ARG A 85 -5.66 -3.31 -2.24
C ARG A 85 -5.27 -2.97 -3.67
N PHE A 86 -4.66 -3.93 -4.34
CA PHE A 86 -4.45 -3.94 -5.78
C PHE A 86 -4.22 -5.38 -6.20
N TYR A 87 -4.47 -5.68 -7.48
CA TYR A 87 -4.12 -6.96 -8.07
C TYR A 87 -3.01 -6.80 -9.10
N MET A 88 -2.05 -7.72 -9.09
CA MET A 88 -1.07 -7.87 -10.18
C MET A 88 -1.64 -8.86 -11.20
N GLY A 89 -1.85 -8.42 -12.44
CA GLY A 89 -2.35 -9.24 -13.54
C GLY A 89 -1.49 -9.12 -14.80
N PRO A 90 -1.69 -9.98 -15.81
CA PRO A 90 -0.95 -9.89 -17.05
C PRO A 90 -1.25 -8.55 -17.75
N PRO A 91 -0.30 -8.03 -18.54
CA PRO A 91 -0.52 -6.84 -19.35
C PRO A 91 -1.62 -7.06 -20.39
N ALA A 92 -2.09 -5.97 -21.00
CA ALA A 92 -3.05 -6.05 -22.11
C ALA A 92 -2.53 -6.97 -23.24
N PRO A 93 -3.43 -7.62 -24.00
CA PRO A 93 -3.05 -8.58 -25.05
C PRO A 93 -2.04 -8.05 -26.08
N THR A 94 -2.03 -6.74 -26.31
CA THR A 94 -1.12 -6.03 -27.21
C THR A 94 0.31 -5.87 -26.66
N HIS A 95 0.55 -6.25 -25.40
CA HIS A 95 1.79 -6.05 -24.67
C HIS A 95 2.15 -7.25 -23.79
N ASN A 96 1.84 -8.48 -24.23
CA ASN A 96 2.05 -9.73 -23.48
C ASN A 96 3.49 -9.97 -23.01
N GLU A 97 4.47 -9.31 -23.63
CA GLU A 97 5.88 -9.34 -23.29
C GLU A 97 6.28 -8.45 -22.10
N ARG A 98 5.34 -7.69 -21.53
CA ARG A 98 5.57 -6.86 -20.34
C ARG A 98 5.36 -7.65 -19.03
N PRO A 99 6.03 -7.27 -17.93
CA PRO A 99 5.74 -7.81 -16.61
C PRO A 99 4.28 -7.59 -16.22
N HIS A 100 3.83 -8.35 -15.22
CA HIS A 100 2.52 -8.13 -14.61
C HIS A 100 2.36 -6.67 -14.18
N ILE A 101 1.19 -6.11 -14.41
CA ILE A 101 0.87 -4.72 -14.08
C ILE A 101 -0.13 -4.68 -12.93
N ALA A 102 0.03 -3.68 -12.07
CA ALA A 102 -0.90 -3.44 -10.98
C ALA A 102 -2.17 -2.78 -11.54
N HIS A 103 -3.31 -3.25 -11.06
CA HIS A 103 -4.62 -2.74 -11.40
C HIS A 103 -5.45 -2.49 -10.14
N ASN A 104 -6.44 -1.59 -10.25
CA ASN A 104 -7.39 -1.26 -9.20
C ASN A 104 -6.70 -0.93 -7.87
N LEU A 105 -5.65 -0.10 -7.90
CA LEU A 105 -5.01 0.39 -6.68
C LEU A 105 -5.99 1.27 -5.91
N MET A 106 -6.49 0.73 -4.80
CA MET A 106 -7.44 1.37 -3.91
C MET A 106 -6.80 1.54 -2.54
N VAL A 107 -6.94 2.75 -1.98
CA VAL A 107 -6.57 3.07 -0.60
C VAL A 107 -7.84 3.56 0.07
N GLU A 108 -8.35 2.75 1.00
CA GLU A 108 -9.61 3.00 1.69
C GLU A 108 -9.34 3.15 3.18
N GLU A 109 -10.01 4.09 3.83
CA GLU A 109 -10.20 4.01 5.27
C GLU A 109 -11.27 2.96 5.56
N VAL A 110 -11.07 2.15 6.59
CA VAL A 110 -12.02 1.14 7.03
C VAL A 110 -12.38 1.39 8.49
N ASP A 111 -13.65 1.18 8.81
CA ASP A 111 -14.15 1.40 10.17
C ASP A 111 -13.49 0.45 11.18
N ASN A 112 -13.32 0.94 12.40
CA ASN A 112 -13.02 0.09 13.55
C ASN A 112 -14.30 -0.67 13.94
N ILE A 113 -14.57 -1.77 13.24
CA ILE A 113 -15.31 -2.88 13.88
C ILE A 113 -14.37 -3.55 14.88
#